data_AF-A0A6N3FGT7-F1
#
_entry.id   AF-A0A6N3FGT7-F1
#
_cell.length_a   1.000
_cell.length_b   1.000
_cell.length_c   1.000
_cell.angle_alpha   90.00
_cell.angle_beta   90.00
_cell.angle_gamma   90.00
#
_symmetry.space_group_name_H-M   'P 1'
#
loop_
_entity.id
_entity.type
_entity.pdbx_description
1 polymer ?
#
loop_
_entity_poly.entity_id
_entity_poly.type
_entity_poly.pdbx_seq_one_letter_code
_entity_poly.pdbx_strand_id
1 'polypeptide(L)'
;MIRTVVCQREGCCGNKFYIETIDNNLEVTCKECGSKYLFDVSYYDFVMLSNCSSCNNDTFKLFRDVEKEGIYAKCSECGEPPEKIYIDADGIQVSYEGKLLHDIKELMYQVDQRVCNLEIKVESMEHSQEVLEESLAYINKYIVDQR
;
A
#
# COMPACT_ATOMS: atom_id res chain seq x y z
N MET A 1 -14.81 -14.50 9.21
CA MET A 1 -14.98 -14.98 10.61
C MET A 1 -13.64 -14.87 11.33
N ILE A 2 -13.59 -14.17 12.47
CA ILE A 2 -12.35 -13.95 13.23
C ILE A 2 -12.16 -15.03 14.28
N ARG A 3 -10.98 -15.67 14.31
CA ARG A 3 -10.60 -16.69 15.29
C ARG A 3 -9.39 -16.24 16.10
N THR A 4 -9.42 -16.46 17.40
CA THR A 4 -8.25 -16.28 18.27
C THR A 4 -7.18 -17.31 17.90
N VAL A 5 -5.93 -16.87 17.74
CA VAL A 5 -4.81 -17.78 17.54
C VAL A 5 -4.40 -18.34 18.90
N VAL A 6 -4.27 -19.64 18.96
CA VAL A 6 -3.74 -20.38 20.11
C VAL A 6 -2.51 -21.17 19.65
N CYS A 7 -1.59 -21.43 20.56
CA CYS A 7 -0.42 -22.22 20.26
C CYS A 7 -0.82 -23.61 19.72
N GLN A 8 -0.22 -24.05 18.62
CA GLN A 8 -0.53 -25.34 17.99
C GLN A 8 0.36 -26.48 18.50
N ARG A 9 1.35 -26.20 19.34
CA ARG A 9 2.23 -27.23 19.92
C ARG A 9 1.46 -28.10 20.90
N GLU A 10 1.59 -29.42 20.76
CA GLU A 10 1.01 -30.38 21.70
C GLU A 10 1.40 -30.06 23.14
N GLY A 11 0.40 -29.97 24.02
CA GLY A 11 0.57 -29.66 25.44
C GLY A 11 0.67 -28.17 25.79
N CYS A 12 0.58 -27.25 24.83
CA CYS A 12 0.60 -25.81 25.09
C CYS A 12 -0.75 -25.16 24.80
N CYS A 13 -1.33 -24.46 25.80
CA CYS A 13 -2.60 -23.75 25.66
C CYS A 13 -2.43 -22.22 25.59
N GLY A 14 -1.20 -21.74 25.43
CA GLY A 14 -0.88 -20.31 25.40
C GLY A 14 -1.57 -19.55 24.29
N ASN A 15 -2.13 -18.39 24.65
CA ASN A 15 -2.78 -17.42 23.76
C ASN A 15 -2.09 -16.05 23.75
N LYS A 16 -0.90 -15.96 24.38
CA LYS A 16 -0.06 -14.75 24.42
C LYS A 16 1.22 -15.02 23.64
N PHE A 17 1.58 -14.06 22.80
CA PHE A 17 2.70 -14.19 21.90
C PHE A 17 3.54 -12.91 21.86
N TYR A 18 4.83 -13.07 21.67
CA TYR A 18 5.75 -12.02 21.22
C TYR A 18 5.66 -11.91 19.71
N ILE A 19 5.72 -10.71 19.17
CA ILE A 19 5.64 -10.46 17.73
C ILE A 19 6.89 -9.75 17.24
N GLU A 20 7.33 -10.10 16.04
CA GLU A 20 8.43 -9.46 15.34
C GLU A 20 8.13 -9.52 13.84
N THR A 21 8.33 -8.42 13.11
CA THR A 21 8.13 -8.42 11.66
C THR A 21 9.49 -8.55 10.97
N ILE A 22 9.67 -9.62 10.19
CA ILE A 22 10.91 -9.94 9.46
C ILE A 22 10.53 -10.19 8.00
N ASP A 23 11.11 -9.44 7.06
CA ASP A 23 10.93 -9.63 5.61
C ASP A 23 9.47 -9.84 5.19
N ASN A 24 8.58 -8.91 5.57
CA ASN A 24 7.13 -8.92 5.31
C ASN A 24 6.36 -10.10 5.93
N ASN A 25 6.98 -10.86 6.83
CA ASN A 25 6.34 -11.89 7.62
C ASN A 25 6.29 -11.48 9.09
N LEU A 26 5.17 -11.76 9.75
CA LEU A 26 5.02 -11.62 11.18
C LEU A 26 5.47 -12.92 11.83
N GLU A 27 6.66 -12.91 12.42
CA GLU A 27 7.13 -13.96 13.31
C GLU A 27 6.46 -13.80 14.67
N VAL A 28 5.90 -14.90 15.16
CA VAL A 28 5.14 -14.91 16.39
C VAL A 28 5.65 -16.01 17.30
N THR A 29 6.13 -15.64 18.48
CA THR A 29 6.70 -16.59 19.44
C THR A 29 5.76 -16.76 20.63
N CYS A 30 5.33 -17.98 20.89
CA CYS A 30 4.45 -18.28 22.04
C CYS A 30 5.19 -18.02 23.37
N LYS A 31 4.59 -17.23 24.26
CA LYS A 31 5.18 -16.91 25.58
C LYS A 31 5.36 -18.13 26.49
N GLU A 32 4.50 -19.14 26.34
CA GLU A 32 4.50 -20.31 27.24
C GLU A 32 5.50 -21.40 26.83
N CYS A 33 5.67 -21.65 25.53
CA CYS A 33 6.48 -22.77 25.04
C CYS A 33 7.60 -22.38 24.06
N GLY A 34 7.72 -21.10 23.70
CA GLY A 34 8.74 -20.59 22.78
C GLY A 34 8.56 -21.03 21.32
N SER A 35 7.44 -21.67 20.96
CA SER A 35 7.20 -22.09 19.57
C SER A 35 7.01 -20.87 18.68
N LYS A 36 7.66 -20.89 17.52
CA LYS A 36 7.59 -19.82 16.52
C LYS A 36 6.63 -20.18 15.39
N TYR A 37 5.87 -19.19 14.95
CA TYR A 37 4.95 -19.30 13.82
C TYR A 37 5.18 -18.09 12.91
N LEU A 38 5.15 -18.31 11.61
CA LEU A 38 5.25 -17.24 10.62
C LEU A 38 3.91 -17.04 9.97
N PHE A 39 3.54 -15.78 9.79
CA PHE A 39 2.38 -15.41 9.00
C PHE A 39 2.77 -14.36 7.97
N ASP A 40 2.31 -14.58 6.75
CA ASP A 40 2.44 -13.58 5.70
C ASP A 40 1.62 -12.34 6.07
N VAL A 41 2.27 -11.18 6.06
CA VAL A 41 1.67 -9.87 6.31
C VAL A 41 2.00 -8.87 5.19
N SER A 42 2.40 -9.37 4.02
CA SER A 42 2.78 -8.54 2.86
C SER A 42 1.66 -7.64 2.34
N TYR A 43 0.41 -7.95 2.70
CA TYR A 43 -0.76 -7.16 2.34
C TYR A 43 -0.93 -5.90 3.22
N TYR A 44 -0.16 -5.77 4.31
CA TYR A 44 -0.17 -4.56 5.12
C TYR A 44 0.87 -3.57 4.62
N ASP A 45 0.43 -2.32 4.53
CA ASP A 45 1.24 -1.15 4.19
C ASP A 45 2.13 -0.62 5.34
N PHE A 46 2.15 -1.34 6.46
CA PHE A 46 2.82 -0.95 7.70
C PHE A 46 3.50 -2.17 8.34
N VAL A 47 4.54 -1.89 9.11
CA VAL A 47 5.26 -2.87 9.91
C VAL A 47 4.76 -2.80 11.35
N MET A 48 4.40 -3.95 11.93
CA MET A 48 4.06 -4.04 13.36
C MET A 48 5.34 -4.19 14.17
N LEU A 49 5.54 -3.34 15.16
CA LEU A 49 6.63 -3.44 16.12
C LEU A 49 6.31 -4.42 17.24
N SER A 50 7.34 -4.83 17.97
CA SER A 50 7.26 -5.77 19.08
C SER A 50 6.70 -5.17 20.37
N ASN A 51 6.33 -3.88 20.38
CA ASN A 51 5.87 -3.13 21.54
C ASN A 51 4.46 -2.55 21.33
N CYS A 52 3.73 -2.37 22.43
CA CYS A 52 2.40 -1.79 22.41
C CYS A 52 2.47 -0.27 22.27
N SER A 53 1.61 0.29 21.41
CA SER A 53 1.54 1.73 21.14
C SER A 53 1.20 2.60 22.37
N SER A 54 0.65 2.02 23.43
CA SER A 54 0.17 2.75 24.61
C SER A 54 0.95 2.46 25.89
N CYS A 55 1.16 1.18 26.23
CA CYS A 55 1.81 0.79 27.49
C CYS A 55 3.20 0.19 27.31
N ASN A 56 3.73 0.13 26.08
CA ASN A 56 5.04 -0.45 25.75
C ASN A 56 5.20 -1.94 26.14
N ASN A 57 4.10 -2.64 26.43
CA ASN A 57 4.10 -4.08 26.66
C ASN A 57 4.44 -4.84 25.37
N ASP A 58 5.12 -5.97 25.50
CA ASP A 58 5.70 -6.77 24.41
C ASP A 58 4.89 -8.03 24.07
N THR A 59 3.75 -8.23 24.73
CA THR A 59 2.95 -9.46 24.63
C THR A 59 1.54 -9.22 24.12
N PHE A 60 1.18 -9.95 23.07
CA PHE A 60 -0.04 -9.74 22.30
C PHE A 60 -0.90 -11.01 22.22
N LYS A 61 -2.21 -10.82 22.16
CA LYS A 61 -3.18 -11.82 21.72
C LYS A 61 -3.41 -11.62 20.23
N LEU A 62 -3.29 -12.70 19.47
CA LEU A 62 -3.50 -12.67 18.03
C LEU A 62 -4.89 -13.15 17.63
N PHE A 63 -5.40 -12.58 16.56
CA PHE A 63 -6.66 -12.95 15.94
C PHE A 63 -6.46 -13.04 14.43
N ARG A 64 -6.93 -14.13 13.82
CA ARG A 64 -6.89 -14.34 12.37
C ARG A 64 -8.29 -14.25 11.78
N ASP A 65 -8.49 -13.43 10.77
CA ASP A 65 -9.69 -13.47 9.95
C ASP A 65 -9.55 -14.55 8.88
N VAL A 66 -10.47 -15.51 8.88
CA VAL A 66 -10.47 -16.63 7.94
C VAL A 66 -10.92 -16.20 6.54
N GLU A 67 -11.65 -15.08 6.42
CA GLU A 67 -12.18 -14.63 5.12
C GLU A 67 -11.23 -13.69 4.38
N LYS A 68 -10.53 -12.83 5.12
CA LYS A 68 -9.60 -11.84 4.56
C LYS A 68 -8.12 -12.22 4.73
N GLU A 69 -7.86 -13.37 5.34
CA GLU A 69 -6.53 -13.83 5.78
C GLU A 69 -5.76 -12.82 6.66
N GLY A 70 -6.48 -11.84 7.23
CA GLY A 70 -5.93 -10.77 8.04
C GLY A 70 -5.49 -11.22 9.43
N ILE A 71 -4.40 -10.66 9.97
CA ILE A 71 -3.93 -10.90 11.34
C ILE A 71 -3.94 -9.62 12.15
N TYR A 72 -4.60 -9.70 13.30
CA TYR A 72 -4.74 -8.61 14.24
C TYR A 72 -4.07 -8.99 15.55
N ALA A 73 -3.30 -8.05 16.11
CA ALA A 73 -2.70 -8.18 17.42
C ALA A 73 -3.34 -7.19 18.39
N LYS A 74 -3.65 -7.65 19.61
CA LYS A 74 -4.07 -6.80 20.72
C LYS A 74 -3.16 -7.01 21.92
N CYS A 75 -2.72 -5.93 22.53
CA CYS A 75 -1.91 -5.96 23.75
C CYS A 75 -2.63 -6.77 24.82
N SER A 76 -1.89 -7.67 25.49
CA SER A 76 -2.47 -8.53 26.50
C SER A 76 -2.79 -7.82 27.82
N GLU A 77 -2.28 -6.60 28.01
CA GLU A 77 -2.51 -5.76 29.20
C GLU A 77 -3.59 -4.70 28.98
N CYS A 78 -3.41 -3.79 28.02
CA CYS A 78 -4.35 -2.67 27.78
C CYS A 78 -5.34 -2.91 26.63
N GLY A 79 -5.11 -3.92 25.78
CA GLY A 79 -5.97 -4.21 24.62
C GLY A 79 -5.69 -3.39 23.36
N GLU A 80 -4.83 -2.36 23.44
CA GLU A 80 -4.40 -1.54 22.30
C GLU A 80 -3.52 -2.33 21.31
N PRO A 81 -3.47 -1.94 20.02
CA PRO A 81 -2.65 -2.63 19.04
C PRO A 81 -1.15 -2.45 19.29
N PRO A 82 -0.30 -3.25 18.61
CA PRO A 82 1.12 -2.96 18.54
C PRO A 82 1.36 -1.61 17.86
N GLU A 83 2.49 -1.00 18.18
CA GLU A 83 2.97 0.18 17.48
C GLU A 83 3.20 -0.17 16.01
N LYS A 84 2.82 0.76 15.12
CA LYS A 84 2.88 0.59 13.68
C LYS A 84 3.75 1.66 13.09
N ILE A 85 4.62 1.24 12.19
CA ILE A 85 5.50 2.14 11.46
C ILE A 85 5.26 1.99 9.97
N TYR A 86 5.39 3.09 9.24
CA TYR A 86 5.30 3.10 7.79
C TYR A 86 6.71 3.33 7.25
N ILE A 87 7.06 2.64 6.19
CA ILE A 87 8.35 2.76 5.53
C ILE A 87 8.09 3.34 4.14
N ASP A 88 8.82 4.40 3.79
CA ASP A 88 8.77 4.98 2.46
C ASP A 88 9.65 4.20 1.46
N ALA A 89 9.66 4.62 0.19
CA ALA A 89 10.43 3.96 -0.87
C ALA A 89 11.96 3.98 -0.62
N ASP A 90 12.44 4.90 0.20
CA ASP A 90 13.85 5.05 0.55
C ASP A 90 14.24 4.24 1.81
N GLY A 91 13.30 3.51 2.40
CA GLY A 91 13.53 2.71 3.60
C GLY A 91 13.48 3.51 4.91
N ILE A 92 12.98 4.75 4.87
CA ILE A 92 12.91 5.64 6.03
C ILE A 92 11.56 5.45 6.72
N GLN A 93 11.60 5.39 8.06
CA GLN A 93 10.40 5.38 8.87
C GLN A 93 9.69 6.74 8.78
N VAL A 94 8.44 6.72 8.32
CA VAL A 94 7.57 7.89 8.19
C VAL A 94 6.29 7.70 9.00
N SER A 95 5.64 8.82 9.33
CA SER A 95 4.28 8.76 9.89
C SER A 95 3.28 8.34 8.80
N TYR A 96 2.08 7.97 9.21
CA TYR A 96 1.00 7.68 8.27
C TYR A 96 0.70 8.87 7.34
N GLU A 97 0.65 10.07 7.91
CA GLU A 97 0.46 11.31 7.15
C GLU A 97 1.61 11.55 6.17
N GLY A 98 2.84 11.24 6.58
CA GLY A 98 4.03 11.32 5.73
C GLY A 98 3.96 10.39 4.53
N LYS A 99 3.59 9.12 4.76
CA LYS A 99 3.36 8.15 3.67
C LYS A 99 2.27 8.63 2.72
N LEU A 100 1.14 9.07 3.27
CA LEU A 100 -0.01 9.51 2.47
C LEU A 100 0.32 10.74 1.60
N LEU A 101 1.13 11.68 2.12
CA LEU A 101 1.65 12.80 1.32
C LEU A 101 2.60 12.34 0.22
N HIS A 102 3.43 11.33 0.48
CA HIS A 102 4.32 10.74 -0.53
C HIS A 102 3.51 10.08 -1.66
N ASP A 103 2.51 9.28 -1.31
CA ASP A 103 1.63 8.61 -2.28
C ASP A 103 0.89 9.65 -3.16
N ILE A 104 0.40 10.74 -2.55
CA ILE A 104 -0.21 11.86 -3.29
C ILE A 104 0.80 12.50 -4.24
N LYS A 105 2.05 12.72 -3.79
CA LYS A 105 3.10 13.31 -4.61
C LYS A 105 3.39 12.46 -5.85
N GLU A 106 3.48 11.15 -5.70
CA GLU A 106 3.68 10.24 -6.83
C GLU A 106 2.52 10.27 -7.83
N LEU A 107 1.28 10.25 -7.33
CA LEU A 107 0.09 10.37 -8.17
C LEU A 107 0.06 11.70 -8.93
N MET A 108 0.47 12.80 -8.28
CA MET A 108 0.56 14.10 -8.92
C MET A 108 1.59 14.11 -10.06
N TYR A 109 2.75 13.47 -9.89
CA TYR A 109 3.72 13.33 -10.98
C TYR A 109 3.16 12.54 -12.16
N GLN A 110 2.40 11.47 -11.91
CA GLN A 110 1.76 10.72 -13.00
C GLN A 110 0.69 11.54 -13.72
N VAL A 111 -0.07 12.35 -13.00
CA VAL A 111 -1.06 13.26 -13.59
C VAL A 111 -0.38 14.30 -14.46
N ASP A 112 0.70 14.91 -13.97
CA ASP A 112 1.48 15.92 -14.70
C ASP A 112 2.01 15.36 -16.03
N GLN A 113 2.63 14.17 -15.99
CA GLN A 113 3.09 13.49 -17.22
C GLN A 113 1.96 13.21 -18.21
N ARG A 114 0.77 12.83 -17.72
CA ARG A 114 -0.40 12.60 -18.58
C ARG A 114 -0.93 13.89 -19.19
N VAL A 115 -0.87 15.01 -18.46
CA VAL A 115 -1.24 16.33 -18.98
C VAL A 115 -0.28 16.76 -20.07
N CYS A 116 1.04 16.70 -19.85
CA CYS A 116 2.02 17.02 -20.89
C CYS A 116 1.83 16.16 -22.15
N ASN A 117 1.57 14.86 -21.99
CA ASN A 117 1.28 13.98 -23.12
C ASN A 117 0.01 14.36 -23.89
N LEU A 118 -0.99 14.94 -23.21
CA LEU A 118 -2.21 15.44 -23.86
C LEU A 118 -1.93 16.75 -24.59
N GLU A 119 -1.17 17.67 -23.99
CA GLU A 119 -0.77 18.93 -24.63
C GLU A 119 -0.05 18.68 -25.95
N ILE A 120 0.94 17.78 -25.97
CA ILE A 120 1.67 17.40 -27.20
C ILE A 120 0.72 16.82 -28.26
N LYS A 121 -0.25 15.98 -27.85
CA LYS A 121 -1.22 15.40 -28.79
C LYS A 121 -2.17 16.45 -29.36
N VAL A 122 -2.61 17.40 -28.54
CA VAL A 122 -3.49 18.50 -28.98
C VAL A 122 -2.76 19.37 -29.99
N GLU A 123 -1.51 19.78 -29.70
CA GLU A 123 -0.69 20.58 -30.62
C GLU A 123 -0.49 19.85 -31.97
N SER A 124 -0.20 18.55 -31.93
CA SER A 124 -0.09 17.73 -33.14
C SER A 124 -1.41 17.64 -33.94
N MET A 125 -2.56 17.63 -33.26
CA MET A 125 -3.87 17.63 -33.90
C MET A 125 -4.19 18.97 -34.55
N GLU A 126 -3.88 20.07 -33.86
CA GLU A 126 -4.04 21.43 -34.39
C GLU A 126 -3.22 21.62 -35.67
N HIS A 127 -1.95 21.22 -35.65
CA HIS A 127 -1.11 21.28 -36.85
C HIS A 127 -1.64 20.41 -38.00
N SER A 128 -2.15 19.21 -37.68
CA SER A 128 -2.76 18.35 -38.70
C SER A 128 -4.04 18.97 -39.30
N GLN A 129 -4.81 19.71 -38.50
CA GLN A 129 -5.98 20.42 -38.96
C GLN A 129 -5.61 21.57 -39.91
N GLU A 130 -4.59 22.37 -39.58
CA GLU A 130 -4.09 23.45 -40.44
C GLU A 130 -3.73 22.93 -41.85
N VAL A 131 -2.98 21.82 -41.91
CA VAL A 131 -2.59 21.19 -43.19
C VAL A 131 -3.81 20.72 -44.00
N LEU A 132 -4.84 20.20 -43.33
CA LEU A 132 -6.08 19.80 -43.99
C LEU A 132 -6.84 21.00 -44.54
N GLU A 133 -6.90 22.11 -43.78
CA GLU A 133 -7.54 23.35 -44.21
C GLU A 133 -6.84 23.96 -45.44
N GLU A 134 -5.51 23.97 -45.47
CA GLU A 134 -4.71 24.41 -46.62
C GLU A 134 -4.97 23.53 -47.86
N SER A 135 -5.01 22.22 -47.66
CA SER A 135 -5.28 21.25 -48.73
C SER A 135 -6.68 21.44 -49.32
N LEU A 136 -7.70 21.68 -48.48
CA LEU A 136 -9.06 21.97 -48.90
C LEU A 136 -9.15 23.30 -49.66
N ALA A 137 -8.45 24.34 -49.21
CA ALA A 137 -8.38 25.63 -49.89
C ALA A 137 -7.77 25.49 -51.30
N TYR A 138 -6.69 24.70 -51.44
CA TYR A 138 -6.07 24.42 -52.73
C TYR A 138 -7.01 23.68 -53.68
N ILE A 139 -7.68 22.62 -53.20
CA ILE A 139 -8.66 21.87 -54.01
C ILE A 139 -9.81 22.78 -54.45
N ASN A 140 -10.35 23.60 -53.54
CA ASN A 140 -11.43 24.53 -53.86
C ASN A 140 -11.01 25.52 -54.95
N LYS A 141 -9.79 26.08 -54.87
CA LYS A 141 -9.26 26.97 -55.91
C LYS A 141 -9.20 26.27 -57.27
N TYR A 142 -8.68 25.05 -57.33
CA TYR A 142 -8.59 24.28 -58.57
C TYR A 142 -9.97 23.99 -59.19
N ILE A 143 -10.96 23.64 -58.36
CA ILE A 143 -12.34 23.39 -58.82
C ILE A 143 -12.98 24.66 -59.39
N VAL A 144 -12.74 25.81 -58.75
CA VAL A 144 -13.26 27.10 -59.21
C VAL A 144 -12.59 27.53 -60.51
N ASP A 145 -11.27 27.38 -60.64
CA ASP A 145 -10.50 27.77 -61.83
C ASP A 145 -10.81 26.90 -63.08
N GLN A 146 -11.44 25.72 -62.90
CA GLN A 146 -11.88 24.84 -64.00
C GLN A 146 -13.32 25.05 -64.47
N ARG A 147 -14.08 25.95 -63.82
CA ARG A 147 -15.43 26.34 -64.25
C ARG A 147 -15.43 27.61 -65.09
#